data_AF-A0A442I8I3-F1
#
_entry.id   AF-A0A442I8I3-F1
#
_cell.length_a   1.000
_cell.length_b   1.000
_cell.length_c   1.000
_cell.angle_alpha   90.00
_cell.angle_beta   90.00
_cell.angle_gamma   90.00
#
_symmetry.space_group_name_H-M   'P 1'
#
loop_
_entity.id
_entity.type
_entity.pdbx_description
1 polymer ?
#
loop_
_entity_poly.entity_id
_entity_poly.type
_entity_poly.pdbx_seq_one_letter_code
_entity_poly.pdbx_strand_id
1 'polypeptide(L)'
;MDDLTVDEVDKITDLLVENLGRLHESEALDAVQQSKHWDFIQRGAITSATEDGLVVDKEDHDELKQSADRMAAEIEELRDARQDIADRLQEAIAERRTDDAIDMLRDIWPEHQFLSPAAEKMLASIRGQGVLAL
;
A
#
# COMPACT_ATOMS: atom_id res chain seq x y z
N MET A 1 57.30 14.44 10.40
CA MET A 1 55.87 14.66 10.15
C MET A 1 55.51 15.76 11.11
N ASP A 2 55.33 16.98 10.61
CA ASP A 2 54.84 18.07 11.44
C ASP A 2 53.34 17.82 11.66
N ASP A 3 52.95 17.72 12.93
CA ASP A 3 51.53 17.68 13.30
C ASP A 3 50.92 19.05 13.03
N LEU A 4 49.85 19.06 12.24
CA LEU A 4 49.05 20.26 12.00
C LEU A 4 48.42 20.69 13.33
N THR A 5 48.59 21.97 13.67
CA THR A 5 47.96 22.57 14.84
C THR A 5 46.45 22.69 14.64
N VAL A 6 45.68 22.74 15.73
CA VAL A 6 44.21 22.86 15.67
C VAL A 6 43.78 24.10 14.88
N ASP A 7 44.50 25.22 15.03
CA ASP A 7 44.26 26.44 14.26
C ASP A 7 44.50 26.26 12.74
N GLU A 8 45.45 25.39 12.35
CA GLU A 8 45.70 25.08 10.95
C GLU A 8 44.62 24.15 10.38
N VAL A 9 44.10 23.22 11.17
CA VAL A 9 42.97 22.36 10.80
C VAL A 9 41.69 23.18 10.61
N ASP A 10 41.40 24.12 11.51
CA ASP A 10 40.23 24.99 11.40
C ASP A 10 40.34 25.89 10.16
N LYS A 11 41.53 26.44 9.89
CA LYS A 11 41.77 27.22 8.66
C LYS A 11 41.56 26.41 7.39
N ILE A 12 42.02 25.16 7.38
CA ILE A 12 41.83 24.26 6.24
C ILE A 12 40.34 23.93 6.07
N THR A 13 39.63 23.69 7.16
CA THR A 13 38.19 23.44 7.18
C THR A 13 37.41 24.64 6.62
N ASP A 14 37.71 25.84 7.10
CA ASP A 14 37.08 27.08 6.64
C ASP A 14 37.35 27.34 5.15
N LEU A 15 38.60 27.12 4.69
CA LEU A 15 38.97 27.23 3.28
C LEU A 15 38.25 26.20 2.41
N LEU A 16 38.06 24.98 2.90
CA LEU A 16 37.32 23.94 2.18
C LEU A 16 35.84 24.31 2.06
N VAL A 17 35.22 24.79 3.15
CA VAL A 17 33.82 25.25 3.15
C VAL A 17 33.63 26.45 2.22
N GLU A 18 34.53 27.43 2.26
CA GLU A 18 34.47 28.61 1.40
C GLU A 18 34.65 28.25 -0.08
N ASN A 19 35.59 27.35 -0.40
CA ASN A 19 35.82 26.92 -1.78
C ASN A 19 34.71 25.99 -2.30
N LEU A 20 34.14 25.12 -1.47
CA LEU A 20 32.97 24.31 -1.81
C LEU A 20 31.74 25.18 -2.07
N GLY A 21 31.56 26.26 -1.30
CA GLY A 21 30.47 27.23 -1.51
C GLY A 21 30.60 28.08 -2.79
N ARG A 22 31.76 28.06 -3.45
CA ARG A 22 32.02 28.77 -4.72
C ARG A 22 31.91 27.88 -5.96
N LEU A 23 31.83 26.58 -5.79
CA LEU A 23 31.65 25.63 -6.89
C LEU A 23 30.16 25.47 -7.22
N HIS A 24 29.84 25.27 -8.50
CA HIS A 24 28.50 24.81 -8.85
C HIS A 24 28.26 23.45 -8.17
N GLU A 25 27.04 23.16 -7.74
CA GLU A 25 26.69 21.97 -6.94
C GLU A 25 27.20 20.65 -7.56
N SER A 26 27.26 20.58 -8.90
CA SER A 26 27.85 19.45 -9.64
C SER A 26 29.37 19.38 -9.56
N GLU A 27 30.07 20.52 -9.62
CA GLU A 27 31.53 20.59 -9.55
C GLU A 27 32.04 20.33 -8.12
N ALA A 28 31.28 20.77 -7.11
CA ALA A 28 31.52 20.45 -5.71
C ALA A 28 31.38 18.94 -5.46
N LEU A 29 30.31 18.33 -6.00
CA LEU A 29 30.10 16.90 -5.90
C LEU A 29 31.20 16.11 -6.62
N ASP A 30 31.61 16.52 -7.82
CA ASP A 30 32.71 15.89 -8.56
C ASP A 30 34.04 15.97 -7.79
N ALA A 31 34.33 17.12 -7.17
CA ALA A 31 35.53 17.29 -6.35
C ALA A 31 35.50 16.39 -5.09
N VAL A 32 34.34 16.26 -4.45
CA VAL A 32 34.14 15.37 -3.29
C VAL A 32 34.26 13.90 -3.70
N GLN A 33 33.72 13.51 -4.85
CA GLN A 33 33.83 12.15 -5.41
C GLN A 33 35.26 11.76 -5.78
N GLN A 34 36.05 12.72 -6.27
CA GLN A 34 37.47 12.51 -6.59
C GLN A 34 38.38 12.57 -5.35
N SER A 35 37.85 12.93 -4.19
CA SER A 35 38.62 13.02 -2.96
C SER A 35 38.98 11.63 -2.39
N LYS A 36 40.07 11.57 -1.64
CA LYS A 36 40.48 10.34 -0.92
C LYS A 36 39.50 9.90 0.16
N HIS A 37 38.56 10.76 0.53
CA HIS A 37 37.59 10.55 1.61
C HIS A 37 36.20 10.19 1.09
N TRP A 38 36.02 10.07 -0.23
CA TRP A 38 34.73 9.76 -0.85
C TRP A 38 34.08 8.51 -0.24
N ASP A 39 34.80 7.41 -0.10
CA ASP A 39 34.25 6.16 0.47
C ASP A 39 33.71 6.32 1.90
N PHE A 40 34.29 7.23 2.69
CA PHE A 40 33.84 7.52 4.05
C PHE A 40 32.58 8.41 4.01
N ILE A 41 32.61 9.46 3.19
CA ILE A 41 31.49 10.39 3.01
C ILE A 41 30.26 9.67 2.44
N GLN A 42 30.46 8.83 1.41
CA GLN A 42 29.41 8.04 0.77
C GLN A 42 28.77 7.06 1.75
N ARG A 43 29.56 6.35 2.55
CA ARG A 43 29.04 5.44 3.59
C ARG A 43 28.26 6.17 4.68
N GLY A 44 28.76 7.32 5.13
CA GLY A 44 28.06 8.17 6.09
C GLY A 44 26.73 8.69 5.56
N ALA A 45 26.71 9.15 4.30
CA ALA A 45 25.51 9.63 3.63
C ALA A 45 24.47 8.52 3.43
N ILE A 46 24.88 7.33 3.00
CA ILE A 46 23.98 6.16 2.89
C ILE A 46 23.43 5.78 4.26
N THR A 47 24.28 5.70 5.29
CA THR A 47 23.85 5.35 6.65
C THR A 47 22.81 6.33 7.18
N SER A 48 23.09 7.64 7.07
CA SER A 48 22.14 8.68 7.48
C SER A 48 20.83 8.58 6.70
N ALA A 49 20.88 8.35 5.39
CA ALA A 49 19.68 8.25 4.57
C ALA A 49 18.88 6.98 4.87
N THR A 50 19.52 5.88 5.28
CA THR A 50 18.84 4.67 5.77
C THR A 50 18.20 4.92 7.14
N GLU A 51 18.89 5.60 8.07
CA GLU A 51 18.33 5.98 9.38
C GLU A 51 17.14 6.93 9.25
N ASP A 52 17.19 7.85 8.29
CA ASP A 52 16.10 8.77 7.97
C ASP A 52 14.97 8.11 7.15
N GLY A 53 15.10 6.82 6.80
CA GLY A 53 14.11 6.06 6.03
C GLY A 53 13.94 6.53 4.58
N LEU A 54 14.92 7.27 4.05
CA LEU A 54 14.93 7.80 2.67
C LEU A 54 15.40 6.77 1.64
N VAL A 55 16.05 5.70 2.09
CA VAL A 55 16.51 4.59 1.25
C VAL A 55 16.06 3.29 1.89
N VAL A 56 15.42 2.44 1.11
CA VAL A 56 14.96 1.10 1.51
C VAL A 56 15.85 0.07 0.82
N ASP A 57 16.12 -1.05 1.49
CA ASP A 57 16.81 -2.16 0.84
C ASP A 57 16.03 -2.61 -0.40
N LYS A 58 16.76 -2.94 -1.46
CA LYS A 58 16.14 -3.34 -2.72
C LYS A 58 15.33 -4.63 -2.56
N GLU A 59 15.82 -5.57 -1.74
CA GLU A 59 15.13 -6.83 -1.45
C GLU A 59 13.80 -6.55 -0.73
N ASP A 60 13.81 -5.72 0.32
CA ASP A 60 12.61 -5.30 1.03
C ASP A 60 11.61 -4.59 0.10
N HIS A 61 12.10 -3.71 -0.78
CA HIS A 61 11.27 -3.05 -1.78
C HIS A 61 10.64 -4.05 -2.75
N ASP A 62 11.41 -5.00 -3.26
CA ASP A 62 10.93 -5.99 -4.23
C ASP A 62 9.93 -6.97 -3.59
N GLU A 63 10.13 -7.35 -2.33
CA GLU A 63 9.17 -8.13 -1.54
C GLU A 63 7.86 -7.37 -1.31
N LEU A 64 7.95 -6.10 -0.88
CA LEU A 64 6.78 -5.24 -0.69
C LEU A 64 6.01 -5.05 -2.00
N LYS A 65 6.72 -4.87 -3.11
CA LYS A 65 6.11 -4.76 -4.43
C LYS A 65 5.39 -6.04 -4.83
N GLN A 66 6.02 -7.21 -4.65
CA GLN A 66 5.38 -8.48 -4.94
C GLN A 66 4.13 -8.73 -4.07
N SER A 67 4.19 -8.33 -2.79
CA SER A 67 3.05 -8.38 -1.88
C SER A 67 1.91 -7.46 -2.37
N ALA A 68 2.24 -6.23 -2.77
CA ALA A 68 1.27 -5.29 -3.31
C ALA A 68 0.63 -5.80 -4.60
N ASP A 69 1.41 -6.38 -5.51
CA ASP A 69 0.92 -6.97 -6.76
C ASP A 69 -0.03 -8.14 -6.49
N ARG A 70 0.27 -8.98 -5.49
CA ARG A 70 -0.61 -10.08 -5.06
C ARG A 70 -1.93 -9.55 -4.48
N MET A 71 -1.86 -8.56 -3.59
CA MET A 71 -3.07 -7.93 -3.03
C MET A 71 -3.92 -7.26 -4.11
N ALA A 72 -3.28 -6.63 -5.11
CA ALA A 72 -3.98 -6.03 -6.23
C ALA A 72 -4.74 -7.09 -7.05
N ALA A 73 -4.13 -8.25 -7.30
CA ALA A 73 -4.78 -9.36 -7.99
C ALA A 73 -5.96 -9.93 -7.17
N GLU A 74 -5.80 -10.12 -5.87
CA GLU A 74 -6.87 -10.59 -4.97
C GLU A 74 -8.05 -9.59 -4.92
N ILE A 75 -7.76 -8.29 -4.90
CA ILE A 75 -8.80 -7.25 -4.93
C ILE A 75 -9.58 -7.28 -6.25
N GLU A 76 -8.90 -7.52 -7.37
CA GLU A 76 -9.56 -7.62 -8.67
C GLU A 76 -10.47 -8.85 -8.74
N GLU A 77 -10.00 -10.01 -8.26
CA GLU A 77 -10.82 -11.22 -8.17
C GLU A 77 -12.06 -11.01 -7.28
N LEU A 78 -11.90 -10.34 -6.13
CA LEU A 78 -13.02 -9.99 -5.26
C LEU A 78 -13.99 -9.00 -5.91
N ARG A 79 -13.49 -8.08 -6.75
CA ARG A 79 -14.34 -7.16 -7.51
C ARG A 79 -15.16 -7.89 -8.57
N ASP A 80 -14.55 -8.82 -9.29
CA ASP A 80 -15.23 -9.64 -10.30
C ASP A 80 -16.30 -10.51 -9.62
N ALA A 81 -15.95 -11.21 -8.54
CA ALA A 81 -16.91 -12.01 -7.77
C ALA A 81 -18.07 -11.16 -7.24
N ARG A 82 -17.80 -9.92 -6.77
CA ARG A 82 -18.84 -9.00 -6.34
C ARG A 82 -19.75 -8.57 -7.50
N GLN A 83 -19.17 -8.35 -8.69
CA GLN A 83 -19.93 -8.00 -9.88
C GLN A 83 -20.86 -9.15 -10.30
N ASP A 84 -20.35 -10.38 -10.32
CA ASP A 84 -21.15 -11.57 -10.63
C ASP A 84 -22.34 -11.74 -9.67
N ILE A 85 -22.11 -11.52 -8.37
CA ILE A 85 -23.17 -11.56 -7.37
C ILE A 85 -24.20 -10.46 -7.62
N ALA A 86 -23.76 -9.25 -7.95
CA ALA A 86 -24.64 -8.12 -8.25
C ALA A 86 -25.51 -8.40 -9.48
N ASP A 87 -24.93 -8.97 -10.53
CA ASP A 87 -25.64 -9.30 -11.77
C ASP A 87 -26.70 -10.38 -11.52
N ARG A 88 -26.36 -11.43 -10.76
CA ARG A 88 -27.32 -12.48 -10.35
C ARG A 88 -28.45 -11.94 -9.49
N LEU A 89 -28.15 -11.01 -8.59
CA LEU A 89 -29.17 -10.35 -7.76
C LEU A 89 -30.11 -9.50 -8.63
N GLN A 90 -29.57 -8.75 -9.59
CA GLN A 90 -30.37 -7.96 -10.53
C GLN A 90 -31.28 -8.85 -11.38
N GLU A 91 -30.77 -9.98 -11.87
CA GLU A 91 -31.54 -10.97 -12.62
C GLU A 91 -32.70 -11.54 -11.78
N ALA A 92 -32.43 -11.96 -10.54
CA ALA A 92 -33.48 -12.46 -9.65
C ALA A 92 -34.58 -11.41 -9.38
N ILE A 93 -34.19 -10.14 -9.23
CA ILE A 93 -35.15 -9.03 -9.08
C ILE A 93 -35.96 -8.83 -10.37
N ALA A 94 -35.30 -8.81 -11.53
CA ALA A 94 -35.95 -8.61 -12.83
C ALA A 94 -36.97 -9.72 -13.14
N GLU A 95 -36.63 -10.96 -12.79
CA GLU A 95 -37.49 -12.13 -12.94
C GLU A 95 -38.56 -12.26 -11.84
N ARG A 96 -38.61 -11.31 -10.91
CA ARG A 96 -39.52 -11.32 -9.75
C ARG A 96 -39.35 -12.55 -8.85
N ARG A 97 -38.17 -13.17 -8.84
CA ARG A 97 -37.76 -14.20 -7.90
C ARG A 97 -37.32 -13.56 -6.58
N THR A 98 -38.28 -12.93 -5.90
CA THR A 98 -38.03 -12.13 -4.69
C THR A 98 -37.49 -12.97 -3.53
N ASP A 99 -37.88 -14.25 -3.41
CA ASP A 99 -37.33 -15.16 -2.40
C ASP A 99 -35.83 -15.41 -2.62
N ASP A 100 -35.42 -15.72 -3.85
CA ASP A 100 -34.01 -15.94 -4.22
C ASP A 100 -33.17 -14.69 -3.99
N ALA A 101 -33.69 -13.51 -4.37
CA ALA A 101 -33.00 -12.23 -4.16
C ALA A 101 -32.80 -11.91 -2.68
N ILE A 102 -33.79 -12.20 -1.82
CA ILE A 102 -33.69 -12.00 -0.37
C ILE A 102 -32.70 -12.99 0.27
N ASP A 103 -32.68 -14.24 -0.19
CA ASP A 103 -31.73 -15.23 0.32
C ASP A 103 -30.29 -14.88 -0.10
N MET A 104 -30.06 -14.40 -1.34
CA MET A 104 -28.75 -13.85 -1.76
C MET A 104 -28.31 -12.66 -0.90
N LEU A 105 -29.22 -11.73 -0.57
CA LEU A 105 -28.90 -10.58 0.29
C LEU A 105 -28.51 -11.02 1.71
N ARG A 106 -29.14 -12.07 2.24
CA ARG A 106 -28.80 -12.66 3.55
C ARG A 106 -27.44 -13.34 3.54
N ASP A 107 -27.06 -13.99 2.44
CA ASP A 107 -25.73 -14.59 2.31
C ASP A 107 -24.63 -13.51 2.28
N ILE A 108 -24.91 -12.36 1.65
CA ILE A 108 -23.98 -11.23 1.57
C ILE A 108 -23.88 -10.49 2.91
N TRP A 109 -25.01 -10.30 3.60
CA TRP A 109 -25.05 -9.57 4.87
C TRP A 109 -25.99 -10.26 5.88
N PRO A 110 -25.50 -11.32 6.56
CA PRO A 110 -26.34 -12.15 7.42
C PRO A 110 -26.89 -11.43 8.66
N GLU A 111 -26.20 -10.39 9.11
CA GLU A 111 -26.60 -9.59 10.27
C GLU A 111 -27.67 -8.54 9.94
N HIS A 112 -27.91 -8.25 8.65
CA HIS A 112 -28.84 -7.22 8.24
C HIS A 112 -30.27 -7.75 8.08
N GLN A 113 -31.23 -7.14 8.77
CA GLN A 113 -32.65 -7.45 8.59
C GLN A 113 -33.22 -6.68 7.39
N PHE A 114 -33.31 -7.35 6.24
CA PHE A 114 -33.83 -6.78 4.98
C PHE A 114 -35.35 -6.61 4.94
N LEU A 115 -36.09 -7.38 5.75
CA LEU A 115 -37.54 -7.43 5.75
C LEU A 115 -38.09 -7.06 7.12
N SER A 116 -39.27 -6.43 7.14
CA SER A 116 -39.98 -6.23 8.41
C SER A 116 -40.36 -7.60 9.03
N PRO A 117 -40.48 -7.71 10.37
CA PRO A 117 -40.88 -8.95 11.03
C PRO A 117 -42.23 -9.52 10.53
N ALA A 118 -43.13 -8.66 10.05
CA ALA A 118 -44.39 -9.09 9.44
C ALA A 118 -44.18 -9.71 8.05
N ALA A 119 -43.33 -9.10 7.21
CA ALA A 119 -42.98 -9.62 5.89
C ALA A 119 -42.22 -10.96 6.00
N GLU A 120 -41.35 -11.12 7.00
CA GLU A 120 -40.66 -12.39 7.26
C GLU A 120 -41.63 -13.51 7.62
N LYS A 121 -42.62 -13.24 8.48
CA LYS A 121 -43.67 -14.20 8.81
C LYS A 121 -44.50 -14.60 7.59
N MET A 122 -44.78 -13.65 6.69
CA MET A 122 -45.51 -13.92 5.45
C MET A 122 -44.69 -14.82 4.52
N LEU A 123 -43.41 -14.53 4.29
CA LEU A 123 -42.53 -15.40 3.49
C LEU A 123 -42.36 -16.79 4.10
N ALA A 124 -42.16 -16.88 5.42
CA ALA A 124 -42.06 -18.16 6.11
C ALA A 124 -43.37 -18.98 6.01
N SER A 125 -44.52 -18.32 6.05
CA SER A 125 -45.83 -18.97 5.87
C SER A 125 -46.02 -19.50 4.45
N ILE A 126 -45.55 -18.75 3.44
CA ILE A 126 -45.59 -19.18 2.03
C ILE A 126 -44.66 -20.39 1.80
N ARG A 127 -43.43 -20.35 2.33
CA ARG A 127 -42.49 -21.49 2.26
C ARG A 127 -43.02 -22.74 2.99
N GLY A 128 -43.69 -22.56 4.12
CA GLY A 128 -44.31 -23.65 4.88
C GLY A 128 -45.52 -24.30 4.20
N GLN A 129 -46.27 -23.56 3.38
CA GLN A 129 -47.42 -24.10 2.65
C GLN A 129 -47.03 -24.94 1.41
N GLY A 130 -45.86 -24.70 0.81
CA GLY A 130 -45.35 -25.49 -0.32
C GLY A 130 -44.89 -26.91 0.03
N VAL A 131 -44.59 -27.20 1.30
CA VAL A 131 -44.09 -28.51 1.76
C VAL A 131 -45.23 -29.50 2.08
N LEU A 132 -46.48 -29.01 2.20
CA LEU A 132 -47.66 -29.84 2.54
C LEU A 132 -48.51 -30.24 1.32
N ALA A 133 -48.05 -29.96 0.10
CA ALA A 133 -48.73 -30.35 -1.14
C ALA A 133 -47.80 -31.19 -2.04
N LEU A 134 -47.32 -32.32 -1.51
CA LEU A 134 -46.76 -33.45 -2.27
C LEU A 134 -47.24 -34.76 -1.66
#